data_AF-A0A1Y3BGV9-F1
#
_entry.id   AF-A0A1Y3BGV9-F1
#
_cell.length_a   1.000
_cell.length_b   1.000
_cell.length_c   1.000
_cell.angle_alpha   90.00
_cell.angle_beta   90.00
_cell.angle_gamma   90.00
#
_symmetry.space_group_name_H-M   'P 1'
#
loop_
_entity.id
_entity.type
_entity.pdbx_description
1 polymer ?
#
loop_
_entity_poly.entity_id
_entity_poly.type
_entity_poly.pdbx_seq_one_letter_code
_entity_poly.pdbx_strand_id
1 'polypeptide(L)'
;MKTVHLCLLFAYKFCIFIFLPILFYCFIFYIHLSILIKAGPHDNIMTSAFQASLEGGLASIIRGQPREIAHGSQITLRNTHGRTCWLHSHQAVYPIRYPDKRGSSHQQQVTCYSFKDVNNWWIVKRPDVNDLITHEPRDNIKNGDIIQLVHGLTGRTLNSHDIAAPMSPYNQEVSCYIDYNISMPAQNLWRIKLLNSDDTGDYWHAINSRVQLIHINTSQALKLSGLQLPAWGHHQHEIVTDKQVNHQNAIWNVEEHRYTKNSDGKEIERELGMAEFVPLSPTYLSFWDKMFELQYKMLINTENIQNHIYSTDSPLDWPFLTKGIAYWLSPKSNAQIYLIGNIFLWYLGLFAMAAYWSLFLFYQLRRKRLINDISEDNWDQFLLVGRIIAIGYLIHFLPYFFSEQTLFLHHYLPALMFKIILIPMIIGHLNLFVPNRFIFPIYIAIAIIAAYTFLQFLPFSYGLKEFSTNEIMKLKWKKTWHFLIHKRW
;
A
#
# COMPACT_ATOMS: atom_id res chain seq x y z
N MET A 1 26.13 -45.47 3.64
CA MET A 1 25.00 -45.46 4.60
C MET A 1 24.83 -44.11 5.31
N LYS A 2 25.86 -43.56 6.00
CA LYS A 2 25.75 -42.26 6.70
C LYS A 2 25.37 -41.07 5.78
N THR A 3 25.93 -40.99 4.58
CA THR A 3 25.60 -39.94 3.60
C THR A 3 24.16 -40.02 3.13
N VAL A 4 23.67 -41.22 2.83
CA VAL A 4 22.27 -41.46 2.41
C VAL A 4 21.30 -41.08 3.53
N HIS A 5 21.62 -41.44 4.78
CA HIS A 5 20.82 -41.05 5.94
C HIS A 5 20.78 -39.52 6.13
N LEU A 6 21.90 -38.83 5.93
CA LEU A 6 21.97 -37.37 6.00
C LEU A 6 21.13 -36.70 4.89
N CYS A 7 21.20 -37.22 3.67
CA CYS A 7 20.38 -36.73 2.55
C CYS A 7 18.88 -36.92 2.80
N LEU A 8 18.48 -38.07 3.34
CA LEU A 8 17.08 -38.33 3.72
C LEU A 8 16.61 -37.39 4.84
N LEU A 9 17.45 -37.17 5.86
CA LEU A 9 17.14 -36.23 6.94
C LEU A 9 16.99 -34.79 6.41
N PHE A 10 17.88 -34.38 5.49
CA PHE A 10 17.80 -33.08 4.84
C PHE A 10 16.51 -32.95 4.03
N ALA A 11 16.19 -33.93 3.18
CA ALA A 11 14.98 -33.92 2.37
C ALA A 11 13.71 -33.86 3.24
N TYR A 12 13.67 -34.65 4.32
CA TYR A 12 12.58 -34.64 5.30
C TYR A 12 12.41 -33.26 5.96
N LYS A 13 13.50 -32.67 6.46
CA LYS A 13 13.46 -31.34 7.10
C LYS A 13 13.09 -30.25 6.10
N PHE A 14 13.63 -30.29 4.90
CA PHE A 14 13.30 -29.35 3.82
C PHE A 14 11.81 -29.43 3.46
N CYS A 15 11.28 -30.64 3.34
CA CYS A 15 9.87 -30.87 3.04
C CYS A 15 8.96 -30.27 4.13
N ILE A 16 9.26 -30.55 5.41
CA ILE A 16 8.40 -30.11 6.52
C ILE A 16 8.54 -28.62 6.83
N PHE A 17 9.75 -28.07 6.84
CA PHE A 17 9.97 -26.70 7.31
C PHE A 17 9.95 -25.65 6.20
N ILE A 18 10.06 -26.04 4.93
CA ILE A 18 10.06 -25.09 3.80
C ILE A 18 8.90 -25.39 2.85
N PHE A 19 8.84 -26.61 2.31
CA PHE A 19 7.86 -26.93 1.28
C PHE A 19 6.42 -26.89 1.81
N LEU A 20 6.15 -27.51 2.96
CA LEU A 20 4.80 -27.56 3.53
C LEU A 20 4.26 -26.16 3.91
N PRO A 21 5.02 -25.26 4.58
CA PRO A 21 4.56 -23.89 4.80
C PRO A 21 4.30 -23.09 3.52
N ILE A 22 5.17 -23.22 2.51
CA ILE A 22 4.97 -22.55 1.21
C ILE A 22 3.70 -23.06 0.54
N LEU A 23 3.50 -24.39 0.52
CA LEU A 23 2.31 -25.01 -0.03
C LEU A 23 1.04 -24.51 0.68
N PHE A 24 1.06 -24.45 2.01
CA PHE A 24 -0.06 -23.96 2.80
C PHE A 24 -0.33 -22.47 2.54
N TYR A 25 0.71 -21.65 2.44
CA TYR A 25 0.60 -20.24 2.10
C TYR A 25 -0.02 -20.05 0.71
N CYS A 26 0.51 -20.72 -0.31
CA CYS A 26 -0.05 -20.70 -1.67
C CYS A 26 -1.49 -21.20 -1.71
N PHE A 27 -1.83 -22.23 -0.92
CA PHE A 27 -3.18 -22.76 -0.82
C PHE A 27 -4.18 -21.75 -0.22
N ILE A 28 -3.80 -21.02 0.84
CA ILE A 28 -4.63 -19.95 1.39
C ILE A 28 -4.89 -18.87 0.34
N PHE A 29 -3.85 -18.44 -0.38
CA PHE A 29 -4.01 -17.43 -1.44
C PHE A 29 -4.80 -17.95 -2.63
N TYR A 30 -4.69 -19.24 -2.94
CA TYR A 30 -5.54 -19.88 -3.93
C TYR A 30 -7.01 -19.81 -3.53
N ILE A 31 -7.34 -20.14 -2.28
CA ILE A 31 -8.71 -19.99 -1.74
C ILE A 31 -9.13 -18.51 -1.79
N HIS A 32 -8.29 -17.59 -1.34
CA HIS A 32 -8.56 -16.15 -1.34
C HIS A 32 -8.94 -15.63 -2.73
N LEU A 33 -8.11 -15.90 -3.74
CA LEU A 33 -8.32 -15.45 -5.12
C LEU A 33 -9.44 -16.22 -5.84
N SER A 34 -9.78 -17.42 -5.37
CA SER A 34 -10.90 -18.21 -5.91
C SER A 34 -12.26 -17.79 -5.34
N ILE A 35 -12.30 -17.26 -4.12
CA ILE A 35 -13.53 -16.79 -3.47
C ILE A 35 -13.79 -15.31 -3.81
N LEU A 36 -12.77 -14.46 -3.76
CA LEU A 36 -12.90 -13.01 -3.98
C LEU A 36 -12.77 -12.69 -5.47
N ILE A 37 -13.78 -13.09 -6.24
CA ILE A 37 -13.83 -12.89 -7.68
C ILE A 37 -14.46 -11.57 -8.09
N LYS A 38 -15.09 -10.81 -7.18
CA LYS A 38 -15.82 -9.58 -7.50
C LYS A 38 -14.96 -8.33 -7.30
N ALA A 39 -15.16 -7.33 -8.14
CA ALA A 39 -14.57 -6.01 -7.98
C ALA A 39 -15.09 -5.30 -6.72
N GLY A 40 -14.23 -4.49 -6.11
CA GLY A 40 -14.50 -3.79 -4.86
C GLY A 40 -13.79 -2.44 -4.80
N PRO A 41 -14.07 -1.59 -3.80
CA PRO A 41 -13.63 -0.19 -3.77
C PRO A 41 -12.10 0.02 -3.74
N HIS A 42 -11.34 -1.04 -3.43
CA HIS A 42 -9.88 -0.99 -3.30
C HIS A 42 -9.14 -1.83 -4.35
N ASP A 43 -9.82 -2.26 -5.42
CA ASP A 43 -9.18 -2.96 -6.54
C ASP A 43 -8.30 -2.04 -7.39
N ASN A 44 -8.48 -0.71 -7.27
CA ASN A 44 -7.73 0.34 -7.95
C ASN A 44 -6.21 0.29 -7.75
N ILE A 45 -5.72 -0.36 -6.68
CA ILE A 45 -4.29 -0.57 -6.39
C ILE A 45 -3.65 -1.57 -7.39
N MET A 46 -4.47 -2.46 -7.94
CA MET A 46 -4.05 -3.49 -8.89
C MET A 46 -3.96 -2.96 -10.33
N THR A 47 -3.38 -3.75 -11.23
CA THR A 47 -3.30 -3.43 -12.65
C THR A 47 -4.67 -3.51 -13.32
N SER A 48 -4.84 -2.82 -14.46
CA SER A 48 -6.06 -2.93 -15.26
C SER A 48 -6.37 -4.37 -15.66
N ALA A 49 -5.34 -5.19 -15.93
CA ALA A 49 -5.49 -6.60 -16.27
C ALA A 49 -6.02 -7.42 -15.08
N PHE A 50 -5.50 -7.16 -13.86
CA PHE A 50 -6.00 -7.81 -12.65
C PHE A 50 -7.44 -7.41 -12.34
N GLN A 51 -7.76 -6.12 -12.40
CA GLN A 51 -9.13 -5.62 -12.21
C GLN A 51 -10.09 -6.17 -13.28
N ALA A 52 -9.61 -6.33 -14.51
CA ALA A 52 -10.36 -6.97 -15.59
C ALA A 52 -10.61 -8.46 -15.34
N SER A 53 -9.80 -9.13 -14.52
CA SER A 53 -10.05 -10.53 -14.17
C SER A 53 -11.13 -10.71 -13.10
N LEU A 54 -11.64 -9.62 -12.51
CA LEU A 54 -12.70 -9.62 -11.49
C LEU A 54 -14.08 -9.40 -12.13
N GLU A 55 -15.09 -10.12 -11.64
CA GLU A 55 -16.50 -9.93 -11.96
C GLU A 55 -16.96 -8.52 -11.54
N GLY A 56 -17.50 -7.76 -12.49
CA GLY A 56 -17.91 -6.36 -12.26
C GLY A 56 -16.76 -5.34 -12.24
N GLY A 57 -15.51 -5.79 -12.48
CA GLY A 57 -14.35 -4.91 -12.60
C GLY A 57 -14.15 -4.35 -14.00
N LEU A 58 -13.00 -3.72 -14.23
CA LEU A 58 -12.62 -2.97 -15.44
C LEU A 58 -12.81 -3.71 -16.79
N ALA A 59 -12.93 -5.05 -16.78
CA ALA A 59 -13.21 -5.88 -17.95
C ALA A 59 -14.59 -5.65 -18.56
N SER A 60 -15.58 -5.21 -17.77
CA SER A 60 -16.90 -4.88 -18.31
C SER A 60 -16.85 -3.69 -19.27
N ILE A 61 -15.80 -2.86 -19.16
CA ILE A 61 -15.65 -1.58 -19.84
C ILE A 61 -14.81 -1.72 -21.13
N ILE A 62 -13.88 -2.68 -21.14
CA ILE A 62 -12.84 -2.84 -22.16
C ILE A 62 -13.24 -3.85 -23.26
N ARG A 63 -14.29 -4.65 -23.06
CA ARG A 63 -14.66 -5.73 -24.01
C ARG A 63 -15.49 -5.23 -25.18
N GLY A 64 -15.09 -5.61 -26.40
CA GLY A 64 -15.74 -5.18 -27.65
C GLY A 64 -15.26 -3.82 -28.16
N GLN A 65 -14.36 -3.17 -27.44
CA GLN A 65 -13.76 -1.93 -27.92
C GLN A 65 -12.89 -2.19 -29.15
N PRO A 66 -12.83 -1.23 -30.09
CA PRO A 66 -11.97 -1.40 -31.24
C PRO A 66 -10.51 -1.48 -30.79
N ARG A 67 -9.72 -2.31 -31.48
CA ARG A 67 -8.32 -2.53 -31.11
C ARG A 67 -7.43 -1.40 -31.61
N GLU A 68 -7.59 -1.03 -32.89
CA GLU A 68 -6.76 -0.05 -33.59
C GLU A 68 -7.29 1.36 -33.39
N ILE A 69 -6.42 2.23 -32.88
CA ILE A 69 -6.72 3.65 -32.72
C ILE A 69 -6.59 4.33 -34.08
N ALA A 70 -7.60 5.10 -34.45
CA ALA A 70 -7.72 5.78 -35.72
C ALA A 70 -8.08 7.25 -35.53
N HIS A 71 -8.13 8.00 -36.62
CA HIS A 71 -8.77 9.30 -36.62
C HIS A 71 -10.22 9.20 -36.11
N GLY A 72 -10.62 10.14 -35.25
CA GLY A 72 -11.94 10.16 -34.61
C GLY A 72 -12.11 9.18 -33.45
N SER A 73 -11.07 8.46 -33.05
CA SER A 73 -11.10 7.57 -31.89
C SER A 73 -11.23 8.35 -30.58
N GLN A 74 -12.27 8.06 -29.80
CA GLN A 74 -12.44 8.49 -28.42
C GLN A 74 -11.69 7.53 -27.50
N ILE A 75 -10.74 8.03 -26.71
CA ILE A 75 -9.86 7.25 -25.87
C ILE A 75 -9.74 7.81 -24.45
N THR A 76 -9.43 6.96 -23.49
CA THR A 76 -8.93 7.39 -22.17
C THR A 76 -7.46 7.00 -22.03
N LEU A 77 -6.62 7.94 -21.58
CA LEU A 77 -5.17 7.74 -21.44
C LEU A 77 -4.81 7.56 -19.97
N ARG A 78 -4.27 6.39 -19.61
CA ARG A 78 -3.84 6.03 -18.25
C ARG A 78 -2.32 5.99 -18.14
N ASN A 79 -1.77 6.48 -17.03
CA ASN A 79 -0.34 6.34 -16.74
C ASN A 79 0.00 4.88 -16.34
N THR A 80 1.05 4.30 -16.92
CA THR A 80 1.30 2.85 -16.81
C THR A 80 2.06 2.42 -15.53
N HIS A 81 3.06 3.17 -15.09
CA HIS A 81 3.98 2.75 -14.03
C HIS A 81 3.91 3.61 -12.75
N GLY A 82 3.33 4.80 -12.84
CA GLY A 82 3.18 5.70 -11.70
C GLY A 82 1.93 5.41 -10.85
N ARG A 83 1.42 6.45 -10.18
CA ARG A 83 0.09 6.39 -9.55
C ARG A 83 -0.98 6.18 -10.62
N THR A 84 -2.00 5.40 -10.29
CA THR A 84 -3.12 5.12 -11.19
C THR A 84 -3.95 6.39 -11.38
N CYS A 85 -3.77 7.04 -12.53
CA CYS A 85 -4.53 8.22 -12.90
C CYS A 85 -4.70 8.32 -14.42
N TRP A 86 -5.76 8.99 -14.83
CA TRP A 86 -6.12 9.26 -16.22
C TRP A 86 -5.85 10.70 -16.58
N LEU A 87 -5.40 10.94 -17.82
CA LEU A 87 -5.31 12.28 -18.37
C LEU A 87 -6.71 12.91 -18.36
N HIS A 88 -6.83 14.03 -17.67
CA HIS A 88 -8.11 14.64 -17.32
C HIS A 88 -8.09 16.12 -17.63
N SER A 89 -9.24 16.68 -17.99
CA SER A 89 -9.41 18.11 -18.12
C SER A 89 -10.84 18.52 -17.77
N HIS A 90 -11.02 19.67 -17.16
CA HIS A 90 -12.32 20.19 -16.72
C HIS A 90 -12.38 21.68 -17.01
N GLN A 91 -13.55 22.32 -16.88
CA GLN A 91 -13.73 23.73 -17.27
C GLN A 91 -12.89 24.75 -16.49
N ALA A 92 -12.26 24.37 -15.36
CA ALA A 92 -11.43 25.29 -14.60
C ALA A 92 -10.14 25.63 -15.34
N VAL A 93 -9.67 26.86 -15.12
CA VAL A 93 -8.46 27.42 -15.74
C VAL A 93 -7.35 27.59 -14.73
N TYR A 94 -6.09 27.56 -15.17
CA TYR A 94 -4.96 27.90 -14.31
C TYR A 94 -5.10 29.32 -13.76
N PRO A 95 -4.71 29.60 -12.51
CA PRO A 95 -4.75 30.96 -11.98
C PRO A 95 -3.76 31.85 -12.73
N ILE A 96 -4.07 33.13 -12.95
CA ILE A 96 -3.20 34.07 -13.69
C ILE A 96 -1.77 34.09 -13.11
N ARG A 97 -1.65 33.95 -11.79
CA ARG A 97 -0.38 33.76 -11.09
C ARG A 97 -0.47 32.56 -10.17
N TYR A 98 0.58 31.74 -10.15
CA TYR A 98 0.71 30.67 -9.17
C TYR A 98 0.99 31.22 -7.77
N PRO A 99 0.92 30.40 -6.70
CA PRO A 99 1.18 30.84 -5.33
C PRO A 99 2.56 31.50 -5.11
N ASP A 100 3.55 31.14 -5.92
CA ASP A 100 4.91 31.70 -5.89
C ASP A 100 5.09 32.97 -6.76
N LYS A 101 3.98 33.53 -7.27
CA LYS A 101 3.90 34.75 -8.10
C LYS A 101 4.42 34.61 -9.52
N ARG A 102 4.83 33.42 -9.97
CA ARG A 102 5.09 33.17 -11.40
C ARG A 102 3.78 33.30 -12.21
N GLY A 103 3.88 33.78 -13.44
CA GLY A 103 2.73 33.88 -14.35
C GLY A 103 2.36 32.52 -14.91
N SER A 104 1.06 32.27 -15.12
CA SER A 104 0.55 31.12 -15.88
C SER A 104 -0.04 31.54 -17.22
N SER A 105 -0.39 30.55 -18.04
CA SER A 105 -1.10 30.77 -19.31
C SER A 105 -2.56 31.18 -19.14
N HIS A 106 -3.14 31.00 -17.94
CA HIS A 106 -4.57 31.10 -17.68
C HIS A 106 -5.44 30.22 -18.60
N GLN A 107 -4.86 29.17 -19.19
CA GLN A 107 -5.59 28.22 -20.04
C GLN A 107 -6.31 27.16 -19.20
N GLN A 108 -7.10 26.31 -19.86
CA GLN A 108 -7.82 25.23 -19.19
C GLN A 108 -6.85 24.21 -18.59
N GLN A 109 -7.12 23.80 -17.36
CA GLN A 109 -6.26 22.88 -16.62
C GLN A 109 -6.25 21.50 -17.25
N VAL A 110 -5.07 20.90 -17.32
CA VAL A 110 -4.91 19.47 -17.63
C VAL A 110 -4.20 18.81 -16.46
N THR A 111 -4.80 17.76 -15.96
CA THR A 111 -4.38 17.08 -14.74
C THR A 111 -4.37 15.57 -14.94
N CYS A 112 -3.92 14.86 -13.92
CA CYS A 112 -4.12 13.42 -13.82
C CYS A 112 -5.10 13.13 -12.69
N TYR A 113 -6.28 12.61 -13.03
CA TYR A 113 -7.33 12.31 -12.06
C TYR A 113 -7.33 10.83 -11.69
N SER A 114 -7.49 10.52 -10.42
CA SER A 114 -7.34 9.15 -9.89
C SER A 114 -8.58 8.28 -10.04
N PHE A 115 -9.67 8.81 -10.62
CA PHE A 115 -10.93 8.10 -10.81
C PHE A 115 -11.39 8.20 -12.26
N LYS A 116 -12.28 7.28 -12.65
CA LYS A 116 -12.96 7.34 -13.95
C LYS A 116 -13.98 8.46 -13.94
N ASP A 117 -13.96 9.25 -15.01
CA ASP A 117 -14.81 10.41 -15.19
C ASP A 117 -15.07 10.61 -16.68
N VAL A 118 -16.20 11.22 -17.02
CA VAL A 118 -16.53 11.62 -18.40
C VAL A 118 -15.53 12.65 -18.95
N ASN A 119 -14.87 13.41 -18.08
CA ASN A 119 -13.79 14.34 -18.38
C ASN A 119 -12.42 13.66 -18.65
N ASN A 120 -12.36 12.33 -18.64
CA ASN A 120 -11.14 11.59 -19.01
C ASN A 120 -11.08 11.23 -20.50
N TRP A 121 -12.14 11.51 -21.27
CA TRP A 121 -12.24 11.16 -22.67
C TRP A 121 -11.55 12.20 -23.56
N TRP A 122 -10.74 11.70 -24.49
CA TRP A 122 -10.02 12.47 -25.50
C TRP A 122 -10.30 11.92 -26.90
N ILE A 123 -10.36 12.77 -27.90
CA ILE A 123 -10.57 12.39 -29.30
C ILE A 123 -9.26 12.57 -30.05
N VAL A 124 -8.82 11.49 -30.70
CA VAL A 124 -7.63 11.50 -31.55
C VAL A 124 -7.99 12.09 -32.90
N LYS A 125 -7.32 13.19 -33.26
CA LYS A 125 -7.58 13.95 -34.48
C LYS A 125 -6.30 14.08 -35.33
N ARG A 126 -6.43 13.99 -36.64
CA ARG A 126 -5.35 14.29 -37.61
C ARG A 126 -5.28 15.81 -37.81
N PRO A 127 -4.08 16.42 -37.87
CA PRO A 127 -3.95 17.86 -38.04
C PRO A 127 -4.62 18.41 -39.30
N ASP A 128 -4.60 17.64 -40.38
CA ASP A 128 -5.08 18.07 -41.71
C ASP A 128 -6.58 17.76 -41.96
N VAL A 129 -7.25 17.10 -41.01
CA VAL A 129 -8.66 16.70 -41.12
C VAL A 129 -9.49 17.57 -40.20
N ASN A 130 -10.53 18.22 -40.71
CA ASN A 130 -11.31 19.18 -39.93
C ASN A 130 -12.39 18.56 -39.05
N ASP A 131 -12.92 17.39 -39.42
CA ASP A 131 -13.93 16.68 -38.63
C ASP A 131 -13.31 15.84 -37.50
N LEU A 132 -14.19 15.17 -36.74
CA LEU A 132 -13.86 14.30 -35.61
C LEU A 132 -14.42 12.88 -35.82
N ILE A 133 -14.90 12.57 -37.02
CA ILE A 133 -15.66 11.34 -37.29
C ILE A 133 -14.69 10.26 -37.74
N THR A 134 -14.92 9.02 -37.30
CA THR A 134 -14.16 7.88 -37.83
C THR A 134 -14.75 7.47 -39.18
N HIS A 135 -14.03 7.75 -40.27
CA HIS A 135 -14.39 7.34 -41.63
C HIS A 135 -14.05 5.87 -41.92
N GLU A 136 -14.72 5.26 -42.90
CA GLU A 136 -14.32 3.98 -43.51
C GLU A 136 -13.82 4.22 -44.95
N PRO A 137 -12.61 3.76 -45.34
CA PRO A 137 -11.67 2.94 -44.56
C PRO A 137 -10.99 3.72 -43.43
N ARG A 138 -10.65 3.02 -42.35
CA ARG A 138 -10.12 3.62 -41.12
C ARG A 138 -8.70 4.13 -41.32
N ASP A 139 -8.47 5.39 -40.98
CA ASP A 139 -7.14 5.99 -40.90
C ASP A 139 -6.49 5.67 -39.55
N ASN A 140 -5.91 4.48 -39.46
CA ASN A 140 -5.24 3.97 -38.26
C ASN A 140 -3.95 4.75 -37.97
N ILE A 141 -3.73 5.10 -36.70
CA ILE A 141 -2.55 5.84 -36.24
C ILE A 141 -1.36 4.89 -36.06
N LYS A 142 -0.23 5.26 -36.64
CA LYS A 142 1.04 4.52 -36.56
C LYS A 142 2.05 5.20 -35.65
N ASN A 143 3.11 4.46 -35.33
CA ASN A 143 4.27 5.05 -34.69
C ASN A 143 4.86 6.18 -35.54
N GLY A 144 5.25 7.28 -34.90
CA GLY A 144 5.81 8.45 -35.57
C GLY A 144 4.77 9.43 -36.13
N ASP A 145 3.50 9.06 -36.18
CA ASP A 145 2.43 9.93 -36.66
C ASP A 145 2.22 11.14 -35.74
N ILE A 146 1.79 12.26 -36.35
CA ILE A 146 1.45 13.49 -35.65
C ILE A 146 -0.07 13.56 -35.50
N ILE A 147 -0.52 13.82 -34.27
CA ILE A 147 -1.93 13.93 -33.91
C ILE A 147 -2.19 15.19 -33.08
N GLN A 148 -3.48 15.52 -32.97
CA GLN A 148 -4.04 16.41 -31.96
C GLN A 148 -4.91 15.57 -31.02
N LEU A 149 -4.87 15.87 -29.73
CA LEU A 149 -5.78 15.30 -28.73
C LEU A 149 -6.80 16.37 -28.35
N VAL A 150 -8.07 16.14 -28.67
CA VAL A 150 -9.18 17.04 -28.37
C VAL A 150 -9.89 16.52 -27.13
N HIS A 151 -10.08 17.34 -26.11
CA HIS A 151 -10.83 16.94 -24.92
C HIS A 151 -12.30 16.73 -25.24
N GLY A 152 -12.87 15.58 -24.86
CA GLY A 152 -14.19 15.12 -25.33
C GLY A 152 -15.34 16.06 -24.95
N LEU A 153 -15.37 16.58 -23.72
CA LEU A 153 -16.46 17.44 -23.24
C LEU A 153 -16.26 18.93 -23.51
N THR A 154 -15.01 19.42 -23.56
CA THR A 154 -14.79 20.86 -23.76
C THR A 154 -14.38 21.21 -25.20
N GLY A 155 -14.09 20.21 -26.03
CA GLY A 155 -13.64 20.39 -27.42
C GLY A 155 -12.29 21.09 -27.55
N ARG A 156 -11.56 21.31 -26.46
CA ARG A 156 -10.28 22.04 -26.46
C ARG A 156 -9.12 21.10 -26.73
N THR A 157 -8.08 21.57 -27.41
CA THR A 157 -6.93 20.74 -27.78
C THR A 157 -5.86 20.73 -26.69
N LEU A 158 -5.28 19.56 -26.45
CA LEU A 158 -4.12 19.39 -25.57
C LEU A 158 -2.94 20.18 -26.14
N ASN A 159 -2.36 21.03 -25.31
CA ASN A 159 -1.38 22.02 -25.67
C ASN A 159 -0.26 22.05 -24.63
N SER A 160 0.96 22.33 -25.06
CA SER A 160 2.05 22.70 -24.17
C SER A 160 2.78 23.89 -24.75
N HIS A 161 3.42 24.69 -23.92
CA HIS A 161 4.01 25.95 -24.33
C HIS A 161 5.12 26.33 -23.35
N ASP A 162 5.90 27.36 -23.69
CA ASP A 162 7.07 27.75 -22.90
C ASP A 162 6.71 28.58 -21.65
N ILE A 163 5.87 28.00 -20.78
CA ILE A 163 5.53 28.51 -19.45
C ILE A 163 5.84 27.40 -18.46
N ALA A 164 6.48 27.76 -17.35
CA ALA A 164 6.88 26.81 -16.31
C ALA A 164 5.66 26.23 -15.58
N ALA A 165 5.65 24.92 -15.36
CA ALA A 165 4.56 24.23 -14.67
C ALA A 165 4.36 24.73 -13.22
N PRO A 166 3.13 24.66 -12.67
CA PRO A 166 2.79 25.25 -11.37
C PRO A 166 3.61 24.69 -10.20
N MET A 167 3.81 23.38 -10.12
CA MET A 167 4.54 22.72 -9.04
C MET A 167 5.98 22.34 -9.46
N SER A 168 6.20 22.12 -10.75
CA SER A 168 7.49 21.69 -11.31
C SER A 168 8.10 22.78 -12.22
N PRO A 169 8.78 23.81 -11.69
CA PRO A 169 9.18 24.99 -12.46
C PRO A 169 10.22 24.72 -13.56
N TYR A 170 10.91 23.57 -13.51
CA TYR A 170 11.87 23.14 -14.55
C TYR A 170 11.20 22.45 -15.74
N ASN A 171 9.91 22.13 -15.62
CA ASN A 171 9.10 21.49 -16.65
C ASN A 171 8.11 22.49 -17.25
N GLN A 172 7.59 22.20 -18.45
CA GLN A 172 6.60 23.07 -19.08
C GLN A 172 5.18 22.71 -18.64
N GLU A 173 4.34 23.74 -18.54
CA GLU A 173 2.90 23.62 -18.32
C GLU A 173 2.24 22.88 -19.50
N VAL A 174 1.26 22.04 -19.14
CA VAL A 174 0.37 21.38 -20.09
C VAL A 174 -1.04 21.89 -19.82
N SER A 175 -1.72 22.28 -20.87
CA SER A 175 -3.04 22.91 -20.80
C SER A 175 -3.93 22.46 -21.94
N CYS A 176 -5.21 22.77 -21.84
CA CYS A 176 -6.13 22.74 -22.97
C CYS A 176 -6.21 24.17 -23.54
N TYR A 177 -5.84 24.35 -24.82
CA TYR A 177 -5.70 25.67 -25.41
C TYR A 177 -7.03 26.44 -25.42
N ILE A 178 -6.98 27.69 -24.96
CA ILE A 178 -8.07 28.66 -25.06
C ILE A 178 -7.56 29.81 -25.91
N ASP A 179 -8.26 30.10 -27.00
CA ASP A 179 -7.98 31.29 -27.80
C ASP A 179 -8.55 32.52 -27.11
N TYR A 180 -7.68 33.26 -26.41
CA TYR A 180 -8.02 34.55 -25.81
C TYR A 180 -7.87 35.71 -26.81
N ASN A 181 -7.63 35.44 -28.10
CA ASN A 181 -7.26 36.42 -29.12
C ASN A 181 -5.99 37.21 -28.72
N ILE A 182 -5.04 36.50 -28.11
CA ILE A 182 -3.72 36.99 -27.70
C ILE A 182 -2.69 36.37 -28.66
N SER A 183 -1.54 37.02 -28.86
CA SER A 183 -0.43 36.60 -29.75
C SER A 183 0.26 35.26 -29.40
N MET A 184 -0.41 34.36 -28.69
CA MET A 184 0.09 33.04 -28.32
C MET A 184 -0.60 31.97 -29.18
N PRO A 185 0.02 31.54 -30.29
CA PRO A 185 -0.57 30.52 -31.15
C PRO A 185 -0.63 29.16 -30.44
N ALA A 186 -1.62 28.35 -30.82
CA ALA A 186 -1.73 26.97 -30.33
C ALA A 186 -0.51 26.14 -30.75
N GLN A 187 0.04 25.38 -29.81
CA GLN A 187 1.09 24.38 -29.99
C GLN A 187 0.52 23.03 -29.53
N ASN A 188 -0.36 22.46 -30.36
CA ASN A 188 -1.20 21.33 -29.99
C ASN A 188 -0.88 20.03 -30.74
N LEU A 189 0.31 19.98 -31.37
CA LEU A 189 0.75 18.85 -32.17
C LEU A 189 1.62 17.90 -31.34
N TRP A 190 1.23 16.63 -31.31
CA TRP A 190 1.89 15.57 -30.56
C TRP A 190 2.28 14.43 -31.49
N ARG A 191 3.55 14.03 -31.45
CA ARG A 191 4.06 12.84 -32.14
C ARG A 191 3.88 11.61 -31.25
N ILE A 192 3.30 10.56 -31.82
CA ILE A 192 3.17 9.26 -31.18
C ILE A 192 4.51 8.53 -31.24
N LYS A 193 5.00 8.06 -30.10
CA LYS A 193 6.15 7.14 -30.01
C LYS A 193 5.73 5.87 -29.28
N LEU A 194 5.66 4.76 -30.00
CA LEU A 194 5.35 3.44 -29.45
C LEU A 194 6.63 2.78 -28.94
N LEU A 195 6.62 2.31 -27.69
CA LEU A 195 7.77 1.62 -27.08
C LEU A 195 7.81 0.12 -27.41
N ASN A 196 6.69 -0.44 -27.85
CA ASN A 196 6.54 -1.83 -28.25
C ASN A 196 5.96 -1.95 -29.66
N SER A 197 6.46 -1.12 -30.59
CA SER A 197 6.06 -1.10 -32.01
C SER A 197 6.17 -2.48 -32.66
N ASP A 198 7.19 -3.26 -32.29
CA ASP A 198 7.46 -4.57 -32.89
C ASP A 198 6.37 -5.60 -32.52
N ASP A 199 5.81 -5.51 -31.30
CA ASP A 199 4.74 -6.39 -30.82
C ASP A 199 3.38 -6.03 -31.43
N THR A 200 3.20 -4.76 -31.78
CA THR A 200 1.91 -4.21 -32.24
C THR A 200 1.80 -4.11 -33.77
N GLY A 201 2.85 -4.44 -34.50
CA GLY A 201 2.91 -4.27 -35.95
C GLY A 201 2.94 -2.80 -36.37
N ASP A 202 3.57 -1.94 -35.55
CA ASP A 202 3.72 -0.49 -35.73
C ASP A 202 2.44 0.35 -35.60
N TYR A 203 1.30 -0.30 -35.37
CA TYR A 203 0.01 0.37 -35.12
C TYR A 203 -0.20 0.66 -33.64
N TRP A 204 -0.91 1.75 -33.36
CA TRP A 204 -1.32 2.11 -32.01
C TRP A 204 -2.60 1.33 -31.62
N HIS A 205 -2.43 0.30 -30.79
CA HIS A 205 -3.54 -0.48 -30.22
C HIS A 205 -3.90 -0.04 -28.80
N ALA A 206 -5.19 -0.06 -28.49
CA ALA A 206 -5.69 0.03 -27.11
C ALA A 206 -5.18 -1.14 -26.24
N ILE A 207 -4.95 -0.89 -24.95
CA ILE A 207 -4.46 -1.81 -23.91
C ILE A 207 -3.03 -2.30 -24.10
N ASN A 208 -2.67 -2.72 -25.31
CA ASN A 208 -1.42 -3.41 -25.59
C ASN A 208 -0.26 -2.43 -25.81
N SER A 209 -0.54 -1.24 -26.34
CA SER A 209 0.54 -0.31 -26.72
C SER A 209 0.98 0.55 -25.55
N ARG A 210 2.29 0.68 -25.39
CA ARG A 210 2.93 1.64 -24.49
C ARG A 210 3.34 2.84 -25.30
N VAL A 211 2.66 3.97 -25.12
CA VAL A 211 2.83 5.18 -25.92
C VAL A 211 3.45 6.32 -25.13
N GLN A 212 4.33 7.08 -25.79
CA GLN A 212 4.79 8.39 -25.33
C GLN A 212 4.27 9.45 -26.28
N LEU A 213 3.73 10.54 -25.72
CA LEU A 213 3.26 11.69 -26.48
C LEU A 213 4.36 12.75 -26.48
N ILE A 214 4.99 12.99 -27.63
CA ILE A 214 6.09 13.93 -27.79
C ILE A 214 5.57 15.23 -28.39
N HIS A 215 5.66 16.33 -27.65
CA HIS A 215 5.25 17.64 -28.13
C HIS A 215 6.16 18.09 -29.28
N ILE A 216 5.58 18.45 -30.44
CA ILE A 216 6.37 18.74 -31.65
C ILE A 216 7.24 19.99 -31.48
N ASN A 217 6.66 21.09 -30.97
CA ASN A 217 7.35 22.37 -30.93
C ASN A 217 8.53 22.38 -29.95
N THR A 218 8.45 21.62 -28.85
CA THR A 218 9.48 21.62 -27.80
C THR A 218 10.24 20.30 -27.68
N SER A 219 9.84 19.26 -28.43
CA SER A 219 10.41 17.90 -28.39
C SER A 219 10.41 17.26 -26.99
N GLN A 220 9.48 17.67 -26.12
CA GLN A 220 9.35 17.18 -24.74
C GLN A 220 8.24 16.12 -24.65
N ALA A 221 8.39 15.16 -23.74
CA ALA A 221 7.41 14.10 -23.53
C ALA A 221 6.37 14.48 -22.47
N LEU A 222 5.11 14.15 -22.72
CA LEU A 222 4.04 14.27 -21.72
C LEU A 222 4.28 13.30 -20.56
N LYS A 223 4.34 13.82 -19.34
CA LYS A 223 4.75 13.07 -18.15
C LYS A 223 3.91 13.46 -16.93
N LEU A 224 3.67 12.48 -16.07
CA LEU A 224 3.18 12.72 -14.70
C LEU A 224 4.33 13.22 -13.81
N SER A 225 4.21 14.42 -13.23
CA SER A 225 5.28 14.97 -12.37
C SER A 225 5.41 14.24 -11.04
N GLY A 226 4.30 13.68 -10.55
CA GLY A 226 4.19 13.02 -9.24
C GLY A 226 3.76 13.95 -8.11
N LEU A 227 3.71 15.26 -8.36
CA LEU A 227 3.21 16.27 -7.42
C LEU A 227 1.70 16.46 -7.57
N GLN A 228 1.09 17.06 -6.54
CA GLN A 228 -0.33 17.43 -6.55
C GLN A 228 -0.49 18.94 -6.67
N LEU A 229 -1.51 19.34 -7.41
CA LEU A 229 -1.90 20.73 -7.51
C LEU A 229 -2.52 21.21 -6.18
N PRO A 230 -2.47 22.51 -5.87
CA PRO A 230 -3.16 23.08 -4.71
C PRO A 230 -4.69 23.02 -4.85
N ALA A 231 -5.40 23.62 -3.89
CA ALA A 231 -6.86 23.63 -3.85
C ALA A 231 -7.53 24.16 -5.14
N TRP A 232 -6.89 25.10 -5.86
CA TRP A 232 -7.40 25.62 -7.13
C TRP A 232 -7.39 24.59 -8.28
N GLY A 233 -6.60 23.52 -8.15
CA GLY A 233 -6.54 22.38 -9.08
C GLY A 233 -7.15 21.11 -8.48
N HIS A 234 -8.07 21.27 -7.50
CA HIS A 234 -8.81 20.19 -6.85
C HIS A 234 -7.95 19.07 -6.25
N HIS A 235 -6.71 19.36 -5.86
CA HIS A 235 -5.75 18.36 -5.37
C HIS A 235 -5.47 17.20 -6.35
N GLN A 236 -5.74 17.41 -7.63
CA GLN A 236 -5.43 16.47 -8.70
C GLN A 236 -3.92 16.47 -8.98
N HIS A 237 -3.43 15.46 -9.69
CA HIS A 237 -2.01 15.33 -9.99
C HIS A 237 -1.59 16.22 -11.16
N GLU A 238 -0.39 16.78 -11.07
CA GLU A 238 0.17 17.65 -12.10
C GLU A 238 0.70 16.84 -13.30
N ILE A 239 0.29 17.25 -14.50
CA ILE A 239 0.81 16.81 -15.79
C ILE A 239 1.75 17.88 -16.32
N VAL A 240 2.92 17.47 -16.82
CA VAL A 240 3.93 18.38 -17.36
C VAL A 240 4.54 17.80 -18.63
N THR A 241 5.33 18.60 -19.37
CA THR A 241 6.27 18.04 -20.33
C THR A 241 7.71 18.09 -19.83
N ASP A 242 8.49 17.08 -20.20
CA ASP A 242 9.87 16.90 -19.76
C ASP A 242 10.79 16.63 -20.95
N LYS A 243 12.00 17.20 -20.90
CA LYS A 243 13.07 16.92 -21.87
C LYS A 243 13.56 15.48 -21.74
N GLN A 244 13.46 14.88 -20.55
CA GLN A 244 13.81 13.48 -20.34
C GLN A 244 12.69 12.55 -20.84
N VAL A 245 12.74 12.23 -22.13
CA VAL A 245 11.72 11.40 -22.80
C VAL A 245 11.67 9.97 -22.25
N ASN A 246 12.81 9.36 -21.93
CA ASN A 246 12.89 7.96 -21.48
C ASN A 246 12.63 7.79 -19.98
N HIS A 247 11.50 8.30 -19.49
CA HIS A 247 11.10 8.19 -18.09
C HIS A 247 9.83 7.32 -17.96
N GLN A 248 9.75 6.48 -16.91
CA GLN A 248 8.62 5.57 -16.69
C GLN A 248 7.26 6.31 -16.57
N ASN A 249 7.23 7.45 -15.87
CA ASN A 249 6.06 8.33 -15.77
C ASN A 249 5.61 8.99 -17.09
N ALA A 250 6.39 8.90 -18.17
CA ALA A 250 6.01 9.40 -19.50
C ALA A 250 5.36 8.31 -20.38
N ILE A 251 5.13 7.12 -19.81
CA ILE A 251 4.51 5.99 -20.50
C ILE A 251 3.01 5.96 -20.22
N TRP A 252 2.24 6.08 -21.28
CA TRP A 252 0.79 6.07 -21.28
C TRP A 252 0.27 4.81 -21.96
N ASN A 253 -0.95 4.42 -21.62
CA ASN A 253 -1.69 3.35 -22.25
C ASN A 253 -3.13 3.80 -22.48
N VAL A 254 -3.73 3.39 -23.59
CA VAL A 254 -5.14 3.61 -23.85
C VAL A 254 -5.93 2.51 -23.17
N GLU A 255 -6.77 2.89 -22.20
CA GLU A 255 -7.54 1.92 -21.42
C GLU A 255 -8.90 1.66 -22.06
N GLU A 256 -9.65 2.73 -22.36
CA GLU A 256 -10.96 2.67 -23.02
C GLU A 256 -10.88 3.29 -24.41
N HIS A 257 -11.61 2.72 -25.38
CA HIS A 257 -11.61 3.19 -26.76
C HIS A 257 -12.99 3.02 -27.43
N ARG A 258 -13.44 4.02 -28.19
CA ARG A 258 -14.65 3.99 -29.03
C ARG A 258 -14.43 4.78 -30.32
N TYR A 259 -15.13 4.44 -31.39
CA TYR A 259 -15.13 5.24 -32.61
C TYR A 259 -16.24 6.29 -32.57
N THR A 260 -15.92 7.51 -32.99
CA THR A 260 -16.91 8.59 -33.12
C THR A 260 -17.74 8.35 -34.38
N LYS A 261 -19.06 8.21 -34.22
CA LYS A 261 -20.00 7.98 -35.33
C LYS A 261 -20.68 9.26 -35.81
N ASN A 262 -20.88 10.22 -34.92
CA ASN A 262 -21.65 11.44 -35.17
C ASN A 262 -20.75 12.68 -35.24
N SER A 263 -21.09 13.63 -36.10
CA SER A 263 -20.37 14.90 -36.29
C SER A 263 -20.65 15.95 -35.22
N ASP A 264 -21.83 15.85 -34.58
CA ASP A 264 -22.39 16.95 -33.80
C ASP A 264 -21.84 16.92 -32.37
N GLY A 265 -21.11 17.98 -31.98
CA GLY A 265 -20.46 18.07 -30.67
C GLY A 265 -21.41 17.85 -29.48
N LYS A 266 -22.67 18.30 -29.58
CA LYS A 266 -23.68 18.09 -28.53
C LYS A 266 -24.14 16.63 -28.42
N GLU A 267 -24.15 15.90 -29.53
CA GLU A 267 -24.49 14.47 -29.51
C GLU A 267 -23.32 13.65 -28.97
N ILE A 268 -22.08 14.03 -29.29
CA ILE A 268 -20.87 13.45 -28.70
C ILE A 268 -20.87 13.64 -27.18
N GLU A 269 -21.14 14.87 -26.69
CA GLU A 269 -21.29 15.15 -25.26
C GLU A 269 -22.38 14.29 -24.61
N ARG A 270 -23.53 14.12 -25.29
CA ARG A 270 -24.63 13.29 -24.80
C ARG A 270 -24.28 11.79 -24.78
N GLU A 271 -23.61 11.29 -25.81
CA GLU A 271 -23.13 9.90 -25.89
C GLU A 271 -22.08 9.59 -24.81
N LEU A 272 -21.16 10.53 -24.57
CA LEU A 272 -20.17 10.45 -23.49
C LEU A 272 -20.86 10.48 -22.11
N GLY A 273 -21.89 11.31 -21.95
CA GLY A 273 -22.67 11.41 -20.71
C GLY A 273 -23.60 10.22 -20.44
N MET A 274 -24.05 9.51 -21.48
CA MET A 274 -24.96 8.36 -21.38
C MET A 274 -24.26 7.00 -21.35
N ALA A 275 -22.93 6.98 -21.38
CA ALA A 275 -22.12 5.77 -21.35
C ALA A 275 -22.21 5.03 -19.99
N GLU A 276 -23.31 4.34 -19.72
CA GLU A 276 -23.39 3.39 -18.60
C GLU A 276 -22.50 2.15 -18.85
N PHE A 277 -21.79 1.75 -17.81
CA PHE A 277 -20.68 0.79 -17.82
C PHE A 277 -21.10 -0.68 -17.64
N VAL A 278 -21.65 -1.40 -18.64
CA VAL A 278 -21.94 -2.86 -18.52
C VAL A 278 -22.10 -3.56 -19.91
N PRO A 279 -21.99 -4.90 -20.11
CA PRO A 279 -20.89 -5.90 -19.98
C PRO A 279 -20.67 -6.76 -21.28
N LEU A 280 -19.87 -7.87 -21.22
CA LEU A 280 -20.19 -9.26 -21.67
C LEU A 280 -18.92 -10.16 -21.82
N SER A 281 -18.46 -10.79 -20.72
CA SER A 281 -17.50 -11.95 -20.56
C SER A 281 -16.12 -11.65 -19.88
N PRO A 282 -15.44 -12.64 -19.26
CA PRO A 282 -14.25 -12.41 -18.41
C PRO A 282 -12.88 -12.41 -19.14
N THR A 283 -11.87 -11.76 -18.55
CA THR A 283 -10.44 -11.98 -18.88
C THR A 283 -9.84 -12.99 -17.90
N TYR A 284 -8.98 -13.88 -18.38
CA TYR A 284 -8.39 -14.95 -17.57
C TYR A 284 -6.91 -14.66 -17.31
N LEU A 285 -6.58 -14.34 -16.06
CA LEU A 285 -5.20 -14.36 -15.56
C LEU A 285 -4.92 -15.69 -14.87
N SER A 286 -3.68 -16.18 -14.95
CA SER A 286 -3.31 -17.36 -14.20
C SER A 286 -3.27 -17.05 -12.69
N PHE A 287 -3.40 -18.09 -11.87
CA PHE A 287 -3.24 -17.95 -10.42
C PHE A 287 -1.89 -17.33 -10.06
N TRP A 288 -0.81 -17.73 -10.75
CA TRP A 288 0.53 -17.25 -10.45
C TRP A 288 0.70 -15.76 -10.78
N ASP A 289 0.14 -15.29 -11.89
CA ASP A 289 0.18 -13.86 -12.25
C ASP A 289 -0.54 -13.02 -11.18
N LYS A 290 -1.73 -13.46 -10.77
CA LYS A 290 -2.49 -12.81 -9.70
C LYS A 290 -1.73 -12.85 -8.37
N MET A 291 -1.12 -13.99 -8.03
CA MET A 291 -0.35 -14.16 -6.81
C MET A 291 0.87 -13.24 -6.79
N PHE A 292 1.70 -13.24 -7.83
CA PHE A 292 2.89 -12.40 -7.89
C PHE A 292 2.57 -10.90 -7.81
N GLU A 293 1.55 -10.45 -8.55
CA GLU A 293 1.12 -9.06 -8.50
C GLU A 293 0.67 -8.68 -7.08
N LEU A 294 -0.20 -9.49 -6.47
CA LEU A 294 -0.69 -9.25 -5.12
C LEU A 294 0.45 -9.21 -4.09
N GLN A 295 1.38 -10.16 -4.14
CA GLN A 295 2.52 -10.22 -3.21
C GLN A 295 3.45 -9.02 -3.36
N TYR A 296 3.74 -8.61 -4.60
CA TYR A 296 4.53 -7.42 -4.88
C TYR A 296 3.86 -6.16 -4.32
N LYS A 297 2.53 -6.05 -4.48
CA LYS A 297 1.74 -4.94 -3.91
C LYS A 297 1.71 -4.99 -2.38
N MET A 298 1.59 -6.16 -1.75
CA MET A 298 1.67 -6.28 -0.29
C MET A 298 3.03 -5.89 0.27
N LEU A 299 4.12 -6.16 -0.46
CA LEU A 299 5.48 -5.80 -0.05
C LEU A 299 5.72 -4.28 -0.11
N ILE A 300 5.26 -3.62 -1.19
CA ILE A 300 5.53 -2.20 -1.43
C ILE A 300 4.48 -1.29 -0.80
N ASN A 301 3.21 -1.68 -0.86
CA ASN A 301 2.09 -0.87 -0.38
C ASN A 301 1.84 -1.09 1.10
N THR A 302 2.92 -1.09 1.90
CA THR A 302 2.69 -1.02 3.34
C THR A 302 2.32 0.42 3.64
N GLU A 303 1.04 0.65 3.90
CA GLU A 303 0.51 1.98 4.17
C GLU A 303 1.35 2.63 5.27
N ASN A 304 2.02 3.73 4.93
CA ASN A 304 2.54 4.66 5.94
C ASN A 304 1.34 5.33 6.59
N ILE A 305 0.67 4.59 7.48
CA ILE A 305 -0.40 5.11 8.32
C ILE A 305 0.19 6.30 9.07
N GLN A 306 -0.50 7.44 9.05
CA GLN A 306 -0.06 8.61 9.81
C GLN A 306 0.09 8.24 11.29
N ASN A 307 1.10 8.80 11.95
CA ASN A 307 1.38 8.56 13.38
C ASN A 307 0.10 8.68 14.21
N HIS A 308 -0.35 7.56 14.79
CA HIS A 308 -1.55 7.51 15.63
C HIS A 308 -1.17 7.83 17.08
N ILE A 309 -2.07 8.42 17.88
CA ILE A 309 -1.79 8.77 19.29
C ILE A 309 -1.40 7.55 20.16
N TYR A 310 -1.78 6.34 19.73
CA TYR A 310 -1.47 5.07 20.39
C TYR A 310 -0.32 4.30 19.73
N SER A 311 0.32 4.87 18.70
CA SER A 311 1.53 4.26 18.15
C SER A 311 2.65 4.33 19.19
N THR A 312 3.48 3.30 19.15
CA THR A 312 4.70 3.22 19.95
C THR A 312 5.80 3.94 19.19
N ASP A 313 6.53 4.83 19.87
CA ASP A 313 7.59 5.62 19.23
C ASP A 313 8.85 4.77 18.99
N SER A 314 9.13 3.82 19.89
CA SER A 314 10.26 2.89 19.76
C SER A 314 9.87 1.47 20.18
N PRO A 315 10.31 0.40 19.48
CA PRO A 315 10.14 -0.98 19.94
C PRO A 315 10.66 -1.23 21.38
N LEU A 316 11.64 -0.44 21.86
CA LEU A 316 12.19 -0.55 23.21
C LEU A 316 11.20 -0.23 24.32
N ASP A 317 10.09 0.42 23.99
CA ASP A 317 9.00 0.71 24.93
C ASP A 317 8.21 -0.54 25.32
N TRP A 318 8.15 -1.55 24.43
CA TRP A 318 7.30 -2.71 24.64
C TRP A 318 7.73 -3.57 25.83
N PRO A 319 9.02 -3.91 26.04
CA PRO A 319 9.46 -4.67 27.22
C PRO A 319 9.09 -4.02 28.57
N PHE A 320 8.87 -2.71 28.61
CA PHE A 320 8.53 -1.98 29.83
C PHE A 320 7.05 -1.63 29.94
N LEU A 321 6.21 -1.98 28.97
CA LEU A 321 4.78 -1.63 28.96
C LEU A 321 4.57 -0.13 29.19
N THR A 322 5.24 0.74 28.42
CA THR A 322 5.11 2.21 28.57
C THR A 322 3.80 2.73 28.04
N LYS A 323 3.33 2.23 26.89
CA LYS A 323 2.06 2.61 26.26
C LYS A 323 1.18 1.38 26.01
N GLY A 324 -0.13 1.58 26.07
CA GLY A 324 -1.14 0.61 25.62
C GLY A 324 -1.99 1.19 24.49
N ILE A 325 -3.02 0.45 24.07
CA ILE A 325 -3.87 0.81 22.94
C ILE A 325 -5.33 0.86 23.39
N ALA A 326 -6.03 1.96 23.10
CA ALA A 326 -7.48 1.99 23.26
C ALA A 326 -8.15 1.39 22.01
N TYR A 327 -9.00 0.38 22.20
CA TYR A 327 -9.79 -0.22 21.13
C TYR A 327 -11.19 0.38 21.02
N TRP A 328 -11.78 0.70 22.16
CA TRP A 328 -13.15 1.21 22.20
C TRP A 328 -13.36 2.11 23.41
N LEU A 329 -14.20 3.13 23.23
CA LEU A 329 -14.69 4.00 24.29
C LEU A 329 -16.19 4.22 24.05
N SER A 330 -16.99 4.07 25.10
CA SER A 330 -18.43 4.37 25.05
C SER A 330 -18.65 5.86 24.72
N PRO A 331 -19.54 6.21 23.79
CA PRO A 331 -19.83 7.61 23.47
C PRO A 331 -20.46 8.41 24.61
N LYS A 332 -21.11 7.73 25.57
CA LYS A 332 -21.90 8.34 26.65
C LYS A 332 -21.28 8.17 28.03
N SER A 333 -20.39 7.20 28.18
CA SER A 333 -19.79 6.86 29.47
C SER A 333 -18.30 6.60 29.33
N ASN A 334 -17.62 6.47 30.46
CA ASN A 334 -16.18 6.20 30.51
C ASN A 334 -15.85 4.69 30.47
N ALA A 335 -16.79 3.85 30.04
CA ALA A 335 -16.51 2.45 29.74
C ALA A 335 -15.58 2.39 28.52
N GLN A 336 -14.47 1.66 28.64
CA GLN A 336 -13.48 1.57 27.57
C GLN A 336 -12.85 0.19 27.51
N ILE A 337 -12.54 -0.26 26.29
CA ILE A 337 -11.73 -1.46 26.04
C ILE A 337 -10.32 -0.98 25.73
N TYR A 338 -9.37 -1.39 26.57
CA TYR A 338 -7.99 -0.95 26.50
C TYR A 338 -7.04 -2.14 26.56
N LEU A 339 -6.22 -2.30 25.53
CA LEU A 339 -5.17 -3.30 25.47
C LEU A 339 -4.01 -2.89 26.35
N ILE A 340 -3.89 -3.60 27.46
CA ILE A 340 -2.77 -3.45 28.38
C ILE A 340 -2.37 -4.82 28.91
N GLY A 341 -1.05 -5.05 28.96
CA GLY A 341 -0.51 -6.29 29.50
C GLY A 341 -0.73 -6.41 31.01
N ASN A 342 -0.73 -7.65 31.50
CA ASN A 342 -0.60 -7.89 32.94
C ASN A 342 0.80 -7.43 33.39
N ILE A 343 0.86 -6.28 34.07
CA ILE A 343 2.11 -5.65 34.48
C ILE A 343 3.00 -6.56 35.32
N PHE A 344 2.42 -7.37 36.22
CA PHE A 344 3.19 -8.29 37.04
C PHE A 344 3.89 -9.35 36.18
N LEU A 345 3.16 -10.02 35.29
CA LEU A 345 3.76 -11.02 34.39
C LEU A 345 4.76 -10.39 33.41
N TRP A 346 4.50 -9.14 32.99
CA TRP A 346 5.37 -8.41 32.08
C TRP A 346 6.76 -8.16 32.68
N TYR A 347 6.80 -7.65 33.91
CA TYR A 347 8.04 -7.40 34.64
C TYR A 347 8.67 -8.69 35.18
N LEU A 348 7.86 -9.68 35.60
CA LEU A 348 8.36 -11.00 35.98
C LEU A 348 9.08 -11.68 34.81
N GLY A 349 8.55 -11.58 33.59
CA GLY A 349 9.21 -12.07 32.38
C GLY A 349 10.49 -11.28 32.04
N LEU A 350 10.53 -9.97 32.30
CA LEU A 350 11.75 -9.17 32.15
C LEU A 350 12.84 -9.62 33.15
N PHE A 351 12.46 -9.81 34.41
CA PHE A 351 13.33 -10.32 35.45
C PHE A 351 13.82 -11.74 35.13
N ALA A 352 12.93 -12.63 34.68
CA ALA A 352 13.29 -13.98 34.25
C ALA A 352 14.32 -13.97 33.11
N MET A 353 14.20 -13.03 32.16
CA MET A 353 15.18 -12.88 31.09
C MET A 353 16.54 -12.41 31.60
N ALA A 354 16.57 -11.42 32.48
CA ALA A 354 17.81 -10.97 33.13
C ALA A 354 18.44 -12.08 33.99
N ALA A 355 17.63 -12.82 34.75
CA ALA A 355 18.06 -13.94 35.57
C ALA A 355 18.64 -15.08 34.70
N TYR A 356 17.99 -15.41 33.57
CA TYR A 356 18.49 -16.41 32.64
C TYR A 356 19.88 -16.05 32.10
N TRP A 357 20.05 -14.83 31.58
CA TRP A 357 21.35 -14.37 31.05
C TRP A 357 22.43 -14.32 32.13
N SER A 358 22.06 -13.92 33.35
CA SER A 358 22.99 -13.90 34.49
C SER A 358 23.43 -15.32 34.86
N LEU A 359 22.50 -16.27 34.96
CA LEU A 359 22.79 -17.68 35.22
C LEU A 359 23.61 -18.30 34.07
N PHE A 360 23.27 -18.00 32.82
CA PHE A 360 24.01 -18.47 31.65
C PHE A 360 25.47 -17.99 31.70
N LEU A 361 25.71 -16.69 31.92
CA LEU A 361 27.06 -16.13 32.05
C LEU A 361 27.80 -16.75 33.24
N PHE A 362 27.13 -16.91 34.38
CA PHE A 362 27.69 -17.54 35.57
C PHE A 362 28.15 -18.99 35.31
N TYR A 363 27.29 -19.82 34.72
CA TYR A 363 27.63 -21.20 34.37
C TYR A 363 28.73 -21.29 33.32
N GLN A 364 28.71 -20.43 32.31
CA GLN A 364 29.78 -20.38 31.30
C GLN A 364 31.14 -20.05 31.93
N LEU A 365 31.20 -19.06 32.82
CA LEU A 365 32.44 -18.66 33.50
C LEU A 365 32.96 -19.78 34.42
N ARG A 366 32.08 -20.47 35.15
CA ARG A 366 32.46 -21.58 36.05
C ARG A 366 32.89 -22.83 35.29
N ARG A 367 32.18 -23.18 34.22
CA ARG A 367 32.56 -24.29 33.32
C ARG A 367 33.91 -24.02 32.62
N LYS A 368 34.19 -22.76 32.23
CA LYS A 368 35.53 -22.37 31.73
C LYS A 368 36.64 -22.54 32.76
N ARG A 369 36.32 -22.50 34.06
CA ARG A 369 37.23 -22.80 35.18
C ARG A 369 37.19 -24.28 35.59
N LEU A 370 36.56 -25.15 34.80
CA LEU A 370 36.41 -26.59 35.06
C LEU A 370 35.60 -26.92 36.32
N ILE A 371 34.72 -26.01 36.74
CA ILE A 371 33.77 -26.23 37.85
C ILE A 371 32.39 -26.49 37.25
N ASN A 372 31.91 -27.73 37.37
CA ASN A 372 30.61 -28.16 36.87
C ASN A 372 29.58 -28.17 38.00
N ASP A 373 28.75 -27.12 38.07
CA ASP A 373 27.73 -26.97 39.14
C ASP A 373 26.48 -27.84 38.95
N ILE A 374 26.18 -28.19 37.71
CA ILE A 374 25.02 -29.00 37.31
C ILE A 374 25.49 -30.14 36.42
N SER A 375 24.73 -31.25 36.42
CA SER A 375 24.99 -32.38 35.51
C SER A 375 24.95 -31.94 34.04
N GLU A 376 25.65 -32.68 33.18
CA GLU A 376 25.70 -32.39 31.74
C GLU A 376 24.31 -32.42 31.09
N ASP A 377 23.44 -33.36 31.48
CA ASP A 377 22.08 -33.44 30.93
C ASP A 377 21.25 -32.19 31.25
N ASN A 378 21.32 -31.69 32.49
CA ASN A 378 20.61 -30.48 32.92
C ASN A 378 21.17 -29.23 32.23
N TRP A 379 22.48 -29.22 31.95
CA TRP A 379 23.11 -28.15 31.20
C TRP A 379 22.69 -28.13 29.73
N ASP A 380 22.67 -29.29 29.07
CA ASP A 380 22.21 -29.39 27.68
C ASP A 380 20.74 -28.99 27.54
N GLN A 381 19.89 -29.37 28.51
CA GLN A 381 18.51 -28.91 28.58
C GLN A 381 18.41 -27.39 28.80
N PHE A 382 19.20 -26.83 29.72
CA PHE A 382 19.25 -25.38 29.98
C PHE A 382 19.67 -24.59 28.72
N LEU A 383 20.66 -25.10 27.98
CA LEU A 383 21.12 -24.52 26.73
C LEU A 383 20.07 -24.65 25.62
N LEU A 384 19.44 -25.81 25.47
CA LEU A 384 18.43 -26.04 24.44
C LEU A 384 17.23 -25.09 24.61
N VAL A 385 16.66 -25.05 25.81
CA VAL A 385 15.50 -24.21 26.10
C VAL A 385 15.86 -22.73 25.97
N GLY A 386 17.02 -22.33 26.48
CA GLY A 386 17.52 -20.97 26.34
C GLY A 386 17.73 -20.54 24.89
N ARG A 387 18.29 -21.40 24.05
CA ARG A 387 18.45 -21.14 22.61
C ARG A 387 17.11 -20.95 21.93
N ILE A 388 16.14 -21.83 22.19
CA ILE A 388 14.79 -21.74 21.60
C ILE A 388 14.11 -20.42 22.02
N ILE A 389 14.16 -20.07 23.31
CA ILE A 389 13.53 -18.86 23.84
C ILE A 389 14.24 -17.61 23.32
N ALA A 390 15.57 -17.57 23.35
CA ALA A 390 16.33 -16.40 22.91
C ALA A 390 16.19 -16.15 21.40
N ILE A 391 16.33 -17.18 20.58
CA ILE A 391 16.16 -17.07 19.12
C ILE A 391 14.70 -16.72 18.80
N GLY A 392 13.73 -17.40 19.42
CA GLY A 392 12.31 -17.12 19.25
C GLY A 392 11.96 -15.67 19.62
N TYR A 393 12.46 -15.18 20.76
CA TYR A 393 12.26 -13.80 21.18
C TYR A 393 12.88 -12.80 20.20
N LEU A 394 14.13 -13.02 19.77
CA LEU A 394 14.83 -12.13 18.86
C LEU A 394 14.18 -12.07 17.49
N ILE A 395 13.77 -13.20 16.90
CA ILE A 395 13.09 -13.22 15.60
C ILE A 395 11.77 -12.45 15.64
N HIS A 396 11.06 -12.45 16.77
CA HIS A 396 9.79 -11.75 16.91
C HIS A 396 9.92 -10.31 17.46
N PHE A 397 11.11 -9.86 17.81
CA PHE A 397 11.34 -8.52 18.38
C PHE A 397 12.25 -7.66 17.51
N LEU A 398 13.33 -8.24 17.00
CA LEU A 398 14.37 -7.54 16.24
C LEU A 398 13.90 -6.94 14.90
N PRO A 399 13.05 -7.60 14.09
CA PRO A 399 12.62 -7.04 12.80
C PRO A 399 11.93 -5.68 12.91
N TYR A 400 11.24 -5.42 14.02
CA TYR A 400 10.52 -4.16 14.25
C TYR A 400 11.44 -2.96 14.46
N PHE A 401 12.74 -3.15 14.70
CA PHE A 401 13.72 -2.06 14.75
C PHE A 401 14.10 -1.54 13.36
N PHE A 402 13.87 -2.35 12.33
CA PHE A 402 14.21 -2.01 10.93
C PHE A 402 12.96 -1.69 10.09
N SER A 403 11.78 -1.72 10.70
CA SER A 403 10.52 -1.41 10.04
C SER A 403 10.17 0.07 10.21
N GLU A 404 9.87 0.76 9.12
CA GLU A 404 9.43 2.16 9.11
C GLU A 404 7.92 2.32 9.32
N GLN A 405 7.21 1.22 9.63
CA GLN A 405 5.75 1.19 9.79
C GLN A 405 5.30 1.72 11.15
N THR A 406 4.02 2.09 11.26
CA THR A 406 3.43 2.45 12.55
C THR A 406 3.37 1.25 13.49
N LEU A 407 4.06 1.34 14.61
CA LEU A 407 4.19 0.27 15.57
C LEU A 407 3.15 0.37 16.68
N PHE A 408 2.66 -0.79 17.12
CA PHE A 408 1.64 -0.93 18.16
C PHE A 408 2.00 -2.05 19.13
N LEU A 409 1.51 -1.98 20.37
CA LEU A 409 1.79 -2.98 21.43
C LEU A 409 1.48 -4.43 21.01
N HIS A 410 0.46 -4.67 20.18
CA HIS A 410 0.09 -6.03 19.78
C HIS A 410 1.17 -6.75 18.94
N HIS A 411 2.03 -6.00 18.24
CA HIS A 411 3.18 -6.55 17.50
C HIS A 411 4.18 -7.27 18.41
N TYR A 412 4.25 -6.88 19.68
CA TYR A 412 5.14 -7.47 20.67
C TYR A 412 4.60 -8.74 21.33
N LEU A 413 3.29 -9.03 21.21
CA LEU A 413 2.67 -10.18 21.90
C LEU A 413 3.30 -11.53 21.52
N PRO A 414 3.68 -11.81 20.26
CA PRO A 414 4.42 -13.02 19.92
C PRO A 414 5.76 -13.14 20.65
N ALA A 415 6.52 -12.05 20.75
CA ALA A 415 7.77 -12.02 21.50
C ALA A 415 7.53 -12.21 23.01
N LEU A 416 6.48 -11.60 23.55
CA LEU A 416 6.09 -11.75 24.96
C LEU A 416 5.85 -13.21 25.36
N MET A 417 5.29 -14.04 24.46
CA MET A 417 5.06 -15.46 24.73
C MET A 417 6.34 -16.17 25.18
N PHE A 418 7.47 -15.91 24.51
CA PHE A 418 8.76 -16.49 24.89
C PHE A 418 9.24 -16.03 26.27
N LYS A 419 8.98 -14.77 26.65
CA LYS A 419 9.26 -14.27 28.02
C LYS A 419 8.42 -14.97 29.07
N ILE A 420 7.14 -15.26 28.78
CA ILE A 420 6.24 -15.94 29.71
C ILE A 420 6.67 -17.40 29.89
N ILE A 421 7.04 -18.10 28.82
CA ILE A 421 7.55 -19.48 28.87
C ILE A 421 8.86 -19.58 29.67
N LEU A 422 9.67 -18.51 29.71
CA LEU A 422 10.91 -18.46 30.48
C LEU A 422 10.69 -18.45 32.00
N ILE A 423 9.55 -17.96 32.48
CA ILE A 423 9.23 -17.87 33.92
C ILE A 423 9.25 -19.27 34.59
N PRO A 424 8.42 -20.25 34.15
CA PRO A 424 8.45 -21.58 34.75
C PRO A 424 9.78 -22.31 34.53
N MET A 425 10.52 -21.99 33.47
CA MET A 425 11.86 -22.55 33.25
C MET A 425 12.85 -22.12 34.33
N ILE A 426 12.89 -20.82 34.67
CA ILE A 426 13.77 -20.31 35.74
C ILE A 426 13.35 -20.87 37.10
N ILE A 427 12.05 -20.93 37.39
CA ILE A 427 11.56 -21.49 38.65
C ILE A 427 11.85 -23.00 38.72
N GLY A 428 11.67 -23.73 37.62
CA GLY A 428 12.04 -25.14 37.51
C GLY A 428 13.52 -25.38 37.72
N HIS A 429 14.38 -24.48 37.21
CA HIS A 429 15.82 -24.54 37.44
C HIS A 429 16.20 -24.37 38.92
N LEU A 430 15.42 -23.61 39.70
CA LEU A 430 15.62 -23.50 41.15
C LEU A 430 15.37 -24.81 41.89
N ASN A 431 14.54 -25.73 41.36
CA ASN A 431 14.31 -27.05 41.97
C ASN A 431 15.58 -27.91 42.01
N LEU A 432 16.60 -27.59 41.20
CA LEU A 432 17.89 -28.30 41.25
C LEU A 432 18.66 -28.00 42.55
N PHE A 433 18.40 -26.84 43.18
CA PHE A 433 19.10 -26.37 44.37
C PHE A 433 18.22 -26.33 45.61
N VAL A 434 16.91 -26.18 45.43
CA VAL A 434 15.94 -25.99 46.52
C VAL A 434 14.88 -27.08 46.47
N PRO A 435 14.54 -27.73 47.60
CA PRO A 435 13.49 -28.73 47.64
C PRO A 435 12.12 -28.20 47.18
N ASN A 436 11.36 -29.02 46.45
CA ASN A 436 10.04 -28.66 45.89
C ASN A 436 9.05 -28.07 46.89
N ARG A 437 9.12 -28.43 48.18
CA ARG A 437 8.26 -27.87 49.25
C ARG A 437 8.34 -26.34 49.37
N PHE A 438 9.47 -25.74 49.01
CA PHE A 438 9.66 -24.29 49.05
C PHE A 438 9.34 -23.61 47.72
N ILE A 439 9.43 -24.35 46.61
CA ILE A 439 9.16 -23.82 45.26
C ILE A 439 7.67 -23.85 44.92
N PHE A 440 6.92 -24.86 45.40
CA PHE A 440 5.49 -24.96 45.16
C PHE A 440 4.68 -23.73 45.66
N PRO A 441 4.94 -23.18 46.88
CA PRO A 441 4.32 -21.93 47.31
C PRO A 441 4.63 -20.73 46.38
N ILE A 442 5.80 -20.69 45.74
CA ILE A 442 6.19 -19.61 44.82
C ILE A 442 5.29 -19.65 43.57
N TYR A 443 5.04 -20.83 43.00
CA TYR A 443 4.11 -20.98 41.88
C TYR A 443 2.70 -20.50 42.24
N ILE A 444 2.21 -20.87 43.42
CA ILE A 444 0.90 -20.43 43.91
C ILE A 444 0.88 -18.90 44.08
N ALA A 445 1.91 -18.32 44.70
CA ALA A 445 1.99 -16.89 44.90
C ALA A 445 1.99 -16.11 43.56
N ILE A 446 2.76 -16.57 42.57
CA ILE A 446 2.77 -15.98 41.22
C ILE A 446 1.39 -16.07 40.58
N ALA A 447 0.72 -17.23 40.68
CA ALA A 447 -0.62 -17.40 40.12
C ALA A 447 -1.65 -16.48 40.80
N ILE A 448 -1.62 -16.34 42.12
CA ILE A 448 -2.50 -15.45 42.88
C ILE A 448 -2.26 -14.00 42.51
N ILE A 449 -1.00 -13.55 42.42
CA ILE A 449 -0.68 -12.16 42.07
C ILE A 449 -1.07 -11.88 40.61
N ALA A 450 -0.83 -12.83 39.69
CA ALA A 450 -1.26 -12.72 38.30
C ALA A 450 -2.79 -12.64 38.18
N ALA A 451 -3.52 -13.45 38.94
CA ALA A 451 -4.99 -13.41 38.98
C ALA A 451 -5.50 -12.09 39.59
N TYR A 452 -4.92 -11.64 40.69
CA TYR A 452 -5.26 -10.36 41.32
C TYR A 452 -5.06 -9.19 40.36
N THR A 453 -3.90 -9.13 39.70
CA THR A 453 -3.62 -8.08 38.71
C THR A 453 -4.57 -8.15 37.52
N PHE A 454 -4.90 -9.35 37.03
CA PHE A 454 -5.91 -9.50 35.98
C PHE A 454 -7.29 -9.00 36.44
N LEU A 455 -7.74 -9.34 37.65
CA LEU A 455 -9.04 -8.90 38.17
C LEU A 455 -9.15 -7.38 38.30
N GLN A 456 -8.06 -6.68 38.61
CA GLN A 456 -8.04 -5.20 38.65
C GLN A 456 -8.25 -4.58 37.25
N PHE A 457 -7.65 -5.15 36.20
CA PHE A 457 -7.76 -4.66 34.82
C PHE A 457 -8.87 -5.35 34.01
N LEU A 458 -9.61 -6.28 34.61
CA LEU A 458 -10.70 -7.01 33.98
C LEU A 458 -11.75 -6.09 33.33
N PRO A 459 -12.18 -4.96 33.95
CA PRO A 459 -13.17 -4.12 33.29
C PRO A 459 -12.62 -3.36 32.08
N PHE A 460 -11.30 -3.15 31.96
CA PHE A 460 -10.67 -2.64 30.72
C PHE A 460 -10.57 -3.68 29.62
N SER A 461 -10.51 -4.97 29.97
CA SER A 461 -10.41 -6.04 28.97
C SER A 461 -11.77 -6.34 28.34
N TYR A 462 -12.84 -6.33 29.14
CA TYR A 462 -14.19 -6.68 28.70
C TYR A 462 -15.15 -5.49 28.53
N GLY A 463 -14.75 -4.28 28.93
CA GLY A 463 -15.61 -3.09 28.85
C GLY A 463 -16.82 -3.11 29.79
N LEU A 464 -16.78 -3.89 30.88
CA LEU A 464 -17.96 -4.23 31.71
C LEU A 464 -18.43 -3.11 32.65
N LYS A 465 -17.55 -2.17 33.03
CA LYS A 465 -17.83 -1.18 34.06
C LYS A 465 -17.67 0.24 33.54
N GLU A 466 -18.62 1.10 33.88
CA GLU A 466 -18.46 2.55 33.73
C GLU A 466 -17.59 3.09 34.85
N PHE A 467 -16.47 3.71 34.49
CA PHE A 467 -15.54 4.24 35.48
C PHE A 467 -15.78 5.74 35.75
N SER A 468 -15.70 6.14 37.01
CA SER A 468 -15.48 7.54 37.33
C SER A 468 -14.04 7.96 36.98
N THR A 469 -13.82 9.26 36.73
CA THR A 469 -12.48 9.81 36.46
C THR A 469 -11.47 9.44 37.56
N ASN A 470 -11.91 9.41 38.82
CA ASN A 470 -11.05 9.06 39.95
C ASN A 470 -10.67 7.58 39.95
N GLU A 471 -11.57 6.67 39.55
CA GLU A 471 -11.25 5.24 39.44
C GLU A 471 -10.26 4.96 38.30
N ILE A 472 -10.40 5.64 37.15
CA ILE A 472 -9.43 5.53 36.05
C ILE A 472 -8.05 5.98 36.51
N MET A 473 -7.98 7.09 37.25
CA MET A 473 -6.71 7.59 37.78
C MET A 473 -6.11 6.65 38.84
N LYS A 474 -6.92 5.93 39.63
CA LYS A 474 -6.42 4.88 40.54
C LYS A 474 -5.85 3.67 39.79
N LEU A 475 -6.41 3.31 38.64
CA LEU A 475 -5.92 2.22 37.80
C LEU A 475 -4.68 2.61 36.98
N LYS A 476 -4.32 3.89 36.95
CA LYS A 476 -3.10 4.41 36.31
C LYS A 476 -1.88 4.11 37.17
N TRP A 477 -1.46 2.85 37.19
CA TRP A 477 -0.28 2.40 37.94
C TRP A 477 1.04 2.92 37.35
N LYS A 478 1.06 3.31 36.07
CA LYS A 478 2.20 3.93 35.41
C LYS A 478 1.84 5.30 34.85
N LYS A 479 2.70 6.29 35.05
CA LYS A 479 2.47 7.68 34.58
C LYS A 479 2.31 7.77 33.05
N THR A 480 3.01 6.90 32.32
CA THR A 480 2.99 6.82 30.86
C THR A 480 1.71 6.21 30.30
N TRP A 481 0.84 5.62 31.13
CA TRP A 481 -0.45 5.10 30.67
C TRP A 481 -1.43 6.24 30.51
N HIS A 482 -1.87 6.44 29.27
CA HIS A 482 -2.85 7.47 28.90
C HIS A 482 -4.18 6.78 28.61
N PHE A 483 -4.99 6.63 29.66
CA PHE A 483 -6.38 6.19 29.53
C PHE A 483 -7.26 7.34 29.06
N LEU A 484 -8.32 7.02 28.32
CA LEU A 484 -9.28 8.00 27.84
C LEU A 484 -10.23 8.38 28.99
N ILE A 485 -10.47 9.68 29.12
CA ILE A 485 -11.36 10.25 30.14
C ILE A 485 -12.26 11.27 29.42
N HIS A 486 -13.57 11.06 29.44
CA HIS A 486 -14.49 12.13 29.09
C HIS A 486 -14.43 13.20 30.17
N LYS A 487 -13.99 14.41 29.80
CA LYS A 487 -14.28 15.59 30.61
C LYS A 487 -15.79 15.83 30.50
N ARG A 488 -16.54 15.47 31.54
CA ARG A 488 -17.87 16.06 31.72
C ARG A 488 -17.64 17.55 31.92
N TRP A 489 -18.14 18.34 30.98
CA TRP A 489 -18.22 19.79 31.10
C TRP A 489 -19.22 20.16 32.19
#